data_AF-A0A7W0Z8M6-F1
#
_entry.id   AF-A0A7W0Z8M6-F1
#
_cell.length_a   1.000
_cell.length_b   1.000
_cell.length_c   1.000
_cell.angle_alpha   90.00
_cell.angle_beta   90.00
_cell.angle_gamma   90.00
#
_symmetry.space_group_name_H-M   'P 1'
#
loop_
_entity.id
_entity.type
_entity.pdbx_description
1 polymer ?
#
loop_
_entity_poly.entity_id
_entity_poly.type
_entity_poly.pdbx_seq_one_letter_code
_entity_poly.pdbx_strand_id
1 'polypeptide(L)' 'MSVRELLALWAGSLRELRDRGVVRTFNNPIGDIAEELVALHYGGERGSFSQKTWDVRVGDEFLQV' A
#
# COMPACT_ATOMS: atom_id res chain seq x y z
N MET A 1 -11.08 -24.74 4.51
CA MET A 1 -10.74 -23.81 3.42
C MET A 1 -9.80 -24.51 2.45
N SER A 2 -10.20 -24.69 1.19
CA SER A 2 -9.39 -25.20 0.09
C SER A 2 -8.44 -24.13 -0.46
N VAL A 3 -7.45 -24.54 -1.25
CA VAL A 3 -6.55 -23.60 -1.96
C VAL A 3 -7.37 -22.61 -2.82
N ARG A 4 -8.43 -23.09 -3.48
CA ARG A 4 -9.31 -22.23 -4.29
C ARG A 4 -9.99 -21.15 -3.44
N GLU A 5 -10.52 -21.54 -2.29
CA GLU A 5 -11.18 -20.61 -1.37
C GLU A 5 -10.20 -19.59 -0.79
N LEU A 6 -8.97 -20.00 -0.47
CA LEU A 6 -7.91 -19.10 0.01
C LEU A 6 -7.53 -18.07 -1.06
N LEU A 7 -7.32 -18.49 -2.31
CA LEU A 7 -6.99 -17.58 -3.40
C LEU A 7 -8.14 -16.62 -3.72
N ALA A 8 -9.39 -17.09 -3.64
CA ALA A 8 -10.56 -16.24 -3.82
C ALA A 8 -10.68 -15.17 -2.72
N LEU A 9 -10.44 -15.57 -1.46
CA LEU A 9 -10.40 -14.66 -0.33
C LEU A 9 -9.30 -13.60 -0.50
N TRP A 10 -8.09 -14.02 -0.84
CA TRP A 10 -6.97 -13.11 -1.10
C TRP A 10 -7.29 -12.08 -2.19
N ALA A 11 -7.82 -12.54 -3.32
CA ALA A 11 -8.21 -11.65 -4.41
C ALA A 11 -9.35 -10.69 -4.01
N GLY A 12 -10.28 -11.14 -3.16
CA GLY A 12 -11.33 -10.30 -2.57
C GLY A 12 -10.76 -9.22 -1.67
N SER A 13 -9.88 -9.58 -0.74
CA SER A 13 -9.21 -8.64 0.15
C SER A 13 -8.39 -7.60 -0.62
N LEU A 14 -7.66 -8.01 -1.66
CA LEU A 14 -6.89 -7.05 -2.48
C LEU A 14 -7.78 -6.05 -3.23
N ARG A 15 -8.96 -6.47 -3.72
CA ARG A 15 -9.93 -5.56 -4.33
C ARG A 15 -10.42 -4.54 -3.32
N GLU A 16 -10.83 -4.98 -2.14
CA GLU A 16 -11.30 -4.09 -1.07
C GLU A 16 -10.23 -3.07 -0.64
N LEU A 17 -8.99 -3.52 -0.46
CA LEU A 17 -7.88 -2.63 -0.12
C LEU A 17 -7.60 -1.60 -1.22
N ARG A 18 -7.77 -1.98 -2.49
CA ARG A 18 -7.63 -1.06 -3.61
C ARG A 18 -8.76 -0.04 -3.68
N ASP A 19 -9.99 -0.48 -3.49
CA ASP A 19 -11.17 0.41 -3.50
C ASP A 19 -11.12 1.43 -2.35
N ARG A 20 -10.44 1.07 -1.25
CA ARG A 20 -10.14 1.98 -0.12
C ARG A 20 -8.88 2.82 -0.29
N GLY A 21 -8.15 2.68 -1.40
CA GLY A 21 -6.92 3.43 -1.67
C GLY A 21 -5.66 2.95 -0.94
N VAL A 22 -5.75 1.88 -0.13
CA VAL A 22 -4.60 1.33 0.61
C VAL A 22 -3.58 0.74 -0.36
N VAL A 23 -4.05 -0.10 -1.30
CA VAL A 23 -3.21 -0.71 -2.33
C VAL A 23 -3.48 -0.04 -3.67
N ARG A 24 -2.43 0.29 -4.44
CA ARG A 24 -2.57 0.93 -5.75
C ARG A 24 -2.60 -0.10 -6.88
N THR A 25 -1.84 -1.19 -6.72
CA THR A 25 -1.74 -2.26 -7.72
C THR A 25 -1.81 -3.65 -7.09
N PHE A 26 -2.26 -4.64 -7.85
CA PHE A 26 -2.31 -6.02 -7.35
C PHE A 26 -0.95 -6.75 -7.37
N ASN A 27 0.12 -6.10 -7.83
CA ASN A 27 1.40 -6.76 -8.08
C ASN A 27 2.33 -6.72 -6.86
N ASN A 28 2.26 -5.67 -6.04
CA ASN A 28 3.04 -5.55 -4.80
C ASN A 28 2.22 -4.85 -3.69
N PRO A 29 1.31 -5.58 -3.03
CA PRO A 29 0.45 -4.99 -2.02
C PRO A 29 1.19 -4.64 -0.72
N ILE A 30 2.31 -5.30 -0.41
CA ILE A 30 3.01 -5.10 0.87
C ILE A 30 3.63 -3.70 0.93
N GLY A 31 4.31 -3.27 -0.13
CA GLY A 31 4.88 -1.91 -0.20
C GLY A 31 3.81 -0.84 -0.08
N ASP A 32 2.73 -0.97 -0.86
CA ASP A 32 1.61 -0.03 -0.80
C ASP A 32 0.96 0.03 0.60
N ILE A 33 0.78 -1.11 1.27
CA ILE A 33 0.23 -1.17 2.64
C ILE A 33 1.19 -0.48 3.63
N ALA A 34 2.49 -0.71 3.51
CA ALA A 34 3.48 -0.14 4.43
C ALA A 34 3.57 1.38 4.26
N GLU A 35 3.61 1.86 3.01
CA GLU A 35 3.53 3.28 2.68
C GLU A 35 2.27 3.94 3.23
N GLU A 36 1.11 3.32 3.05
CA GLU A 36 -0.17 3.84 3.54
C GLU A 36 -0.19 3.93 5.07
N LEU A 37 0.28 2.89 5.77
CA LEU A 37 0.34 2.91 7.23
C LEU A 37 1.25 4.02 7.75
N VAL A 38 2.42 4.21 7.13
CA VAL A 38 3.36 5.28 7.50
C VAL A 38 2.75 6.65 7.21
N ALA A 39 2.14 6.84 6.03
CA ALA A 39 1.48 8.09 5.67
C ALA A 39 0.33 8.44 6.64
N LEU A 40 -0.55 7.48 6.96
CA LEU A 40 -1.64 7.68 7.91
C LEU A 40 -1.13 7.98 9.32
N HIS A 41 -0.08 7.29 9.77
CA HIS A 41 0.46 7.47 11.12
C HIS A 41 1.11 8.85 11.30
N TYR A 42 1.90 9.29 10.31
CA TYR A 42 2.64 10.55 10.39
C TYR A 42 1.91 11.75 9.75
N GLY A 43 0.73 11.55 9.16
CA GLY A 43 0.03 12.59 8.40
C GLY A 43 0.78 13.01 7.12
N GLY A 44 1.50 12.06 6.52
CA GLY A 44 2.31 12.27 5.32
C GLY A 44 1.59 11.96 4.01
N GLU A 45 2.31 12.18 2.92
CA GLU A 45 1.87 11.88 1.57
C GLU A 45 2.78 10.84 0.94
N ARG A 46 2.18 9.84 0.31
CA ARG A 46 2.93 8.77 -0.36
C ARG A 46 3.49 9.25 -1.69
N GLY A 47 4.67 8.74 -2.05
CA GLY A 47 5.33 8.98 -3.33
C GLY A 47 4.53 8.43 -4.50
N SER A 48 4.84 8.91 -5.70
CA SER A 48 4.30 8.34 -6.95
C SER A 48 4.81 6.91 -7.20
N PHE A 49 4.16 6.16 -8.08
CA PHE A 49 4.55 4.78 -8.44
C PHE A 49 6.00 4.65 -8.96
N SER A 50 6.58 5.73 -9.48
CA SER A 50 7.97 5.76 -9.96
C SER A 50 8.82 6.76 -9.18
N GLN A 51 8.38 7.10 -7.97
CA GLN A 51 9.14 7.93 -7.07
C GLN A 51 10.45 7.25 -6.74
N LYS A 52 11.54 7.99 -6.90
CA LYS A 52 12.87 7.51 -6.53
C LYS A 52 13.21 8.05 -5.15
N THR A 53 13.97 7.24 -4.40
CA THR A 53 14.68 7.62 -3.18
C THR A 53 13.85 7.74 -1.90
N TRP A 54 12.52 7.85 -1.99
CA TRP A 54 11.64 7.93 -0.84
C TRP A 54 10.25 7.41 -1.17
N ASP A 55 9.54 6.94 -0.14
CA ASP A 55 8.21 6.36 -0.29
C ASP A 55 7.12 7.22 0.37
N VAL A 56 7.43 7.92 1.47
CA VAL A 56 6.49 8.84 2.14
C VAL A 56 7.17 10.16 2.47
N ARG A 57 6.48 11.28 2.24
CA ARG A 57 6.90 12.62 2.63
C ARG A 57 6.08 13.11 3.81
N VAL A 58 6.74 13.60 4.86
CA VAL A 58 6.10 14.18 6.06
C VAL A 58 6.68 15.58 6.28
N GLY A 59 5.94 16.62 5.87
CA GLY A 59 6.49 17.99 5.85
C GLY A 59 7.71 18.09 4.93
N ASP A 60 8.89 18.34 5.49
CA ASP A 60 10.17 18.41 4.77
C ASP A 60 11.01 17.12 4.90
N GLU A 61 10.52 16.12 5.62
CA GLU A 61 11.19 14.83 5.78
C GLU A 61 10.73 13.82 4.73
N PHE A 62 11.67 12.94 4.33
CA PHE A 62 11.45 11.86 3.40
C PHE A 62 11.74 10.52 4.09
N LEU A 63 10.77 9.63 4.10
CA LEU A 63 10.83 8.32 4.73
C LEU A 63 10.92 7.21 3.67
N GLN A 64 11.74 6.20 3.98
CA GLN A 64 11.85 4.96 3.22
C GLN A 64 11.25 3.82 4.04
N VAL A 65 10.43 2.97 3.42
CA VAL A 65 9.67 1.88 4.03
C VAL A 65 10.05 0.53 3.42
#